data_AF-A0A1F3XSP7-F1
#
_entry.id   AF-A0A1F3XSP7-F1
#
_cell.length_a   1.000
_cell.length_b   1.000
_cell.length_c   1.000
_cell.angle_alpha   90.00
_cell.angle_beta   90.00
_cell.angle_gamma   90.00
#
_symmetry.space_group_name_H-M   'P 1'
#
loop_
_entity.id
_entity.type
_entity.pdbx_description
1 polymer ?
#
loop_
_entity_poly.entity_id
_entity_poly.type
_entity_poly.pdbx_seq_one_letter_code
_entity_poly.pdbx_strand_id
1 'polypeptide(L)'
;MDGFNEKKWFVYLGDHHEGPFSLAEMQTKMSQGQISSLNYVWCEGMQDWKAMTEVPAFDSIINKSVSDGTARVQDAMAGSSANNTGPMAISLVPAPADEKQVVDGDTIMASSDPKLEAATEAPENATGPILAEASSLESQGWEQQSGPSEAERAVMQQSAERQNAPQVPVPADDKTGDIDPKAAKKAAKEAEKKAKAEEKARKKREAIAMGGGERVMPKLIKLLVVVLVLGGGVTAWIQGWLDPVIKSPALKAGLQTASDFSRPYLVKAVDYVPPLGRVISPIPSLEDASEDDYEDLKQAALVKLEKEGPRAAVAVSRADPFAPHFYVSTNLPSGTSFDVFIEGVPDTLLNRLSFARKALAVTDKRLGRTETIKFPDGQGIARGEYNVYVIESEAQPQEVKALLANAQPSGIRLPPHLPKGAKVIAKKQFFLGGRKDITYQSRLKEFHEKVKARALAEMTELKQFTMTVENQFTSTVTAFGKFRKRGKGGAGMWNGFNAKWSKLDGELGQAFQKWAPETLQNEYFYGAYYEMIKQAGTAVSKVHEMHSQFFRGSTDKTSFDIQLGQVQSEAENAVSALKTRIEQAEKAPSMPSGLPRREFQ
;
A
#
# COMPACT_ATOMS: atom_id res chain seq x y z
N MET A 1 34.74 11.56 -33.59
CA MET A 1 35.09 10.28 -32.91
C MET A 1 34.09 10.17 -31.80
N ASP A 2 33.04 9.40 -32.05
CA ASP A 2 31.79 9.62 -31.36
C ASP A 2 31.81 8.77 -30.09
N GLY A 3 32.17 9.40 -28.97
CA GLY A 3 32.17 8.81 -27.62
C GLY A 3 30.79 8.34 -27.12
N PHE A 4 29.82 8.24 -28.03
CA PHE A 4 28.47 7.79 -27.78
C PHE A 4 28.40 6.30 -27.38
N ASN A 5 29.30 5.47 -27.93
CA ASN A 5 29.38 4.04 -27.63
C ASN A 5 30.44 3.67 -26.58
N GLU A 6 31.17 4.66 -26.05
CA GLU A 6 32.21 4.42 -25.05
C GLU A 6 31.59 4.21 -23.67
N LYS A 7 31.88 3.05 -23.05
CA LYS A 7 31.38 2.69 -21.72
C LYS A 7 32.23 3.35 -20.63
N LYS A 8 31.80 4.51 -20.15
CA LYS A 8 32.53 5.25 -19.10
C LYS A 8 31.65 5.90 -18.03
N TRP A 9 30.33 5.80 -18.17
CA TRP A 9 29.39 6.45 -17.27
C TRP A 9 28.88 5.50 -16.20
N PHE A 10 28.93 5.93 -14.95
CA PHE A 10 28.30 5.28 -13.81
C PHE A 10 27.07 6.09 -13.40
N VAL A 11 26.02 5.42 -12.94
CA VAL A 11 24.77 6.04 -12.48
C VAL A 11 24.47 5.58 -11.06
N TYR A 12 24.07 6.51 -10.21
CA TYR A 12 23.64 6.22 -8.86
C TYR A 12 22.15 5.84 -8.83
N LEU A 13 21.87 4.60 -8.40
CA LEU A 13 20.53 4.02 -8.37
C LEU A 13 20.25 3.42 -6.98
N GLY A 14 19.45 4.13 -6.18
CA GLY A 14 19.17 3.72 -4.81
C GLY A 14 20.39 3.90 -3.91
N ASP A 15 20.96 2.80 -3.43
CA ASP A 15 22.09 2.78 -2.48
C ASP A 15 23.41 2.30 -3.14
N HIS A 16 23.42 2.03 -4.46
CA HIS A 16 24.61 1.58 -5.20
C HIS A 16 24.76 2.32 -6.54
N HIS A 17 25.94 2.23 -7.13
CA HIS A 17 26.19 2.70 -8.50
C HIS A 17 26.24 1.53 -9.48
N GLU A 18 25.71 1.75 -10.68
CA GLU A 18 25.78 0.80 -11.80
C GLU A 18 26.56 1.40 -12.96
N GLY A 19 27.34 0.58 -13.67
CA GLY A 19 28.16 0.98 -14.82
C GLY A 19 29.39 0.08 -14.99
N PRO A 20 30.28 0.38 -15.95
CA PRO A 20 30.22 1.52 -16.85
C PRO A 20 29.23 1.32 -18.01
N PHE A 21 28.46 2.36 -18.33
CA PHE A 21 27.52 2.44 -19.44
C PHE A 21 28.02 3.40 -20.52
N SER A 22 27.60 3.12 -21.75
CA SER A 22 27.69 4.07 -22.87
C SER A 22 26.51 5.05 -22.89
N LEU A 23 26.65 6.18 -23.58
CA LEU A 23 25.52 7.12 -23.74
C LEU A 23 24.33 6.47 -24.46
N ALA A 24 24.58 5.53 -25.38
CA ALA A 24 23.54 4.72 -26.03
C ALA A 24 22.75 3.84 -25.04
N GLU A 25 23.45 3.18 -24.11
CA GLU A 25 22.82 2.36 -23.07
C GLU A 25 22.05 3.22 -22.06
N MET A 26 22.59 4.39 -21.71
CA MET A 26 21.92 5.39 -20.87
C MET A 26 20.61 5.86 -21.50
N GLN A 27 20.61 6.20 -22.80
CA GLN A 27 19.40 6.56 -23.52
C GLN A 27 18.35 5.44 -23.50
N THR A 28 18.79 4.19 -23.70
CA THR A 28 17.91 3.02 -23.66
C THR A 28 17.28 2.85 -22.26
N LYS A 29 18.08 2.93 -21.20
CA LYS A 29 17.60 2.85 -19.81
C LYS A 29 16.65 3.99 -19.44
N MET A 30 16.90 5.19 -19.96
CA MET A 30 16.02 6.35 -19.76
C MET A 30 14.67 6.15 -20.46
N SER A 31 14.67 5.62 -21.69
CA SER A 31 13.42 5.29 -22.40
C SER A 31 12.60 4.18 -21.72
N GLN A 32 13.25 3.31 -20.94
CA GLN A 32 12.60 2.27 -20.13
C GLN A 32 12.12 2.77 -18.76
N GLY A 33 12.41 4.03 -18.40
CA GLY A 33 12.10 4.58 -17.08
C GLY A 33 12.92 4.00 -15.93
N GLN A 34 14.02 3.29 -16.22
CA GLN A 34 14.93 2.77 -15.19
C GLN A 34 15.80 3.86 -14.58
N ILE A 35 16.13 4.88 -15.38
CA ILE A 35 16.88 6.06 -14.97
C ILE A 35 16.14 7.32 -15.43
N SER A 36 16.18 8.36 -14.59
CA SER A 36 15.59 9.68 -14.81
C SER A 36 16.69 10.73 -14.98
N SER A 37 16.37 11.90 -15.52
CA SER A 37 17.29 13.04 -15.61
C SER A 37 17.71 13.57 -14.22
N LEU A 38 16.98 13.19 -13.17
CA LEU A 38 17.30 13.52 -11.78
C LEU A 38 18.37 12.60 -11.14
N ASN A 39 18.75 11.51 -11.82
CA ASN A 39 19.79 10.62 -11.29
C ASN A 39 21.18 11.27 -11.39
N TYR A 40 22.04 10.94 -10.42
CA TYR A 40 23.43 11.36 -10.41
C TYR A 40 24.27 10.44 -11.29
N VAL A 41 25.19 11.03 -12.05
CA VAL A 41 26.12 10.35 -12.94
C VAL A 41 27.56 10.75 -12.63
N TRP A 42 28.48 9.84 -12.91
CA TRP A 42 29.91 10.06 -12.74
C TRP A 42 30.68 9.35 -13.86
N CYS A 43 31.80 9.90 -14.29
CA CYS A 43 32.76 9.22 -15.14
C CYS A 43 34.18 9.48 -14.65
N GLU A 44 35.12 8.62 -15.05
CA GLU A 44 36.53 8.79 -14.70
C GLU A 44 37.04 10.17 -15.13
N GLY A 45 37.66 10.89 -14.18
CA GLY A 45 38.11 12.28 -14.35
C GLY A 45 37.15 13.34 -13.80
N MET A 46 35.93 12.99 -13.37
CA MET A 46 35.05 13.91 -12.63
C MET A 46 35.41 13.94 -11.14
N GLN A 47 35.39 15.13 -10.54
CA GLN A 47 35.73 15.32 -9.12
C GLN A 47 34.66 14.74 -8.17
N ASP A 48 33.39 14.81 -8.56
CA ASP A 48 32.27 14.31 -7.78
C ASP A 48 31.11 13.88 -8.70
N TRP A 49 30.13 13.18 -8.15
CA TRP A 49 28.86 12.85 -8.80
C TRP A 49 28.10 14.12 -9.14
N LYS A 50 27.59 14.21 -10.37
CA LYS A 50 26.78 15.35 -10.81
C LYS A 50 25.41 14.90 -11.27
N ALA A 51 24.39 15.74 -11.11
CA ALA A 51 23.09 15.44 -11.69
C ALA A 51 23.22 15.30 -13.22
N MET A 52 22.45 14.39 -13.83
CA MET A 52 22.54 14.15 -15.28
C MET A 52 22.29 15.41 -16.12
N THR A 53 21.48 16.34 -15.61
CA THR A 53 21.21 17.66 -16.21
C THR A 53 22.38 18.64 -16.17
N GLU A 54 23.40 18.39 -15.34
CA GLU A 54 24.59 19.26 -15.22
C GLU A 54 25.75 18.82 -16.11
N VAL A 55 25.61 17.68 -16.79
CA VAL A 55 26.67 17.06 -17.59
C VAL A 55 26.36 17.24 -19.07
N PRO A 56 27.10 18.10 -19.82
CA PRO A 56 26.78 18.44 -21.21
C PRO A 56 26.69 17.26 -22.18
N ALA A 57 27.34 16.14 -21.85
CA ALA A 57 27.26 14.91 -22.65
C ALA A 57 25.83 14.34 -22.76
N PHE A 58 24.94 14.66 -21.81
CA PHE A 58 23.56 14.15 -21.76
C PHE A 58 22.53 15.11 -22.38
N ASP A 59 22.89 16.33 -22.74
CA ASP A 59 21.97 17.34 -23.29
C ASP A 59 21.20 16.81 -24.51
N SER A 60 21.90 16.06 -25.38
CA SER A 60 21.30 15.47 -26.58
C SER A 60 20.25 14.39 -26.27
N ILE A 61 20.40 13.66 -25.18
CA ILE A 61 19.48 12.59 -24.76
C ILE A 61 18.27 13.19 -24.05
N ILE A 62 18.52 14.17 -23.16
CA ILE A 62 17.48 14.85 -22.38
C ILE A 62 16.55 15.64 -23.30
N ASN A 63 17.09 16.41 -24.25
CA ASN A 63 16.27 17.19 -25.17
C ASN A 63 15.46 16.31 -26.14
N LYS A 64 16.02 15.15 -26.52
CA LYS A 64 15.32 14.20 -27.41
C LYS A 64 14.10 13.57 -26.74
N SER A 65 14.18 13.20 -25.46
CA SER A 65 13.04 12.60 -24.75
C SER A 65 11.86 13.57 -24.57
N VAL A 66 12.14 14.88 -24.42
CA VAL A 66 11.11 15.93 -24.37
C VAL A 66 10.42 16.11 -25.74
N SER A 67 11.20 16.04 -26.84
CA SER A 67 10.63 16.16 -28.19
C SER A 67 9.74 14.98 -28.59
N ASP A 68 10.11 13.74 -28.22
CA ASP A 68 9.31 12.54 -28.51
C ASP A 68 8.02 12.48 -27.68
N GLY A 69 8.03 13.04 -26.46
CA GLY A 69 6.84 13.14 -25.62
C GLY A 69 5.79 14.10 -26.18
N THR A 70 6.22 15.21 -26.80
CA THR A 70 5.32 16.25 -27.30
C THR A 70 4.64 15.84 -28.61
N ALA A 71 5.33 15.09 -29.47
CA ALA A 71 4.76 14.56 -30.72
C ALA A 71 3.65 13.53 -30.47
N ARG A 72 3.75 12.72 -29.42
CA ARG A 72 2.72 11.72 -29.06
C ARG A 72 1.42 12.33 -28.51
N VAL A 73 1.47 13.55 -27.97
CA VAL A 73 0.27 14.23 -27.47
C VAL A 73 -0.50 14.91 -28.60
N GLN A 74 0.17 15.37 -29.67
CA GLN A 74 -0.49 15.98 -30.83
C GLN A 74 -1.18 14.95 -31.74
N ASP A 75 -0.62 13.75 -31.93
CA ASP A 75 -1.29 12.66 -32.66
C ASP A 75 -2.50 12.08 -31.91
N ALA A 76 -2.54 12.18 -30.57
CA ALA A 76 -3.69 11.77 -29.77
C ALA A 76 -4.86 12.78 -29.81
N MET A 77 -4.60 14.05 -30.19
CA MET A 77 -5.64 15.08 -30.28
C MET A 77 -6.20 15.28 -31.70
N ALA A 78 -5.52 14.82 -32.76
CA ALA A 78 -5.99 14.97 -34.14
C ALA A 78 -7.09 13.96 -34.55
N GLY A 79 -7.42 12.97 -33.71
CA GLY A 79 -8.39 11.91 -34.01
C GLY A 79 -9.83 12.12 -33.53
N SER A 80 -10.14 13.24 -32.86
CA SER A 80 -11.46 13.44 -32.22
C SER A 80 -12.08 14.78 -32.58
N SER A 81 -12.47 14.95 -33.85
CA SER A 81 -13.32 16.06 -34.27
C SER A 81 -14.19 15.70 -35.47
N ALA A 82 -15.29 14.98 -35.20
CA ALA A 82 -16.48 14.98 -36.04
C ALA A 82 -17.71 14.70 -35.17
N ASN A 83 -18.71 15.59 -35.27
CA ASN A 83 -20.04 15.58 -34.65
C ASN A 83 -20.17 16.12 -33.23
N ASN A 84 -20.30 17.45 -33.11
CA ASN A 84 -21.46 18.02 -32.41
C ASN A 84 -21.73 19.48 -32.81
N THR A 85 -22.69 19.68 -33.70
CA THR A 85 -23.33 20.97 -33.99
C THR A 85 -24.66 21.05 -33.24
N GLY A 86 -24.76 21.98 -32.29
CA GLY A 86 -26.02 22.32 -31.62
C GLY A 86 -25.86 23.59 -30.79
N PRO A 87 -26.60 24.68 -31.09
CA PRO A 87 -26.41 25.97 -30.44
C PRO A 87 -27.30 26.09 -29.20
N MET A 88 -26.71 26.46 -28.06
CA MET A 88 -27.46 26.95 -26.90
C MET A 88 -26.86 28.28 -26.47
N ALA A 89 -27.66 29.32 -26.66
CA ALA A 89 -27.41 30.68 -26.23
C ALA A 89 -27.30 30.76 -24.71
N ILE A 90 -26.23 31.39 -24.20
CA ILE A 90 -26.14 31.81 -22.81
C ILE A 90 -26.32 33.32 -22.77
N SER A 91 -27.41 33.72 -22.14
CA SER A 91 -27.83 35.08 -21.88
C SER A 91 -26.93 35.73 -20.82
N LEU A 92 -26.38 36.89 -21.15
CA LEU A 92 -25.82 37.88 -20.22
C LEU A 92 -26.90 38.39 -19.27
N VAL A 93 -26.58 38.62 -17.98
CA VAL A 93 -26.85 39.85 -17.19
C VAL A 93 -25.97 39.86 -15.90
N PRO A 94 -25.84 40.93 -15.08
CA PRO A 94 -24.68 41.83 -15.11
C PRO A 94 -23.98 42.04 -13.73
N ALA A 95 -22.89 42.80 -13.77
CA ALA A 95 -22.19 43.38 -12.63
C ALA A 95 -23.00 44.48 -11.89
N PRO A 96 -22.65 44.77 -10.62
CA PRO A 96 -22.71 46.11 -10.04
C PRO A 96 -21.29 46.64 -9.78
N ALA A 97 -20.92 47.80 -10.33
CA ALA A 97 -21.07 49.15 -9.74
C ALA A 97 -20.21 49.33 -8.48
N ASP A 98 -18.98 49.83 -8.60
CA ASP A 98 -18.59 51.27 -8.55
C ASP A 98 -18.98 51.95 -7.22
N GLU A 99 -18.05 51.95 -6.26
CA GLU A 99 -18.11 52.82 -5.08
C GLU A 99 -16.79 53.56 -4.91
N LYS A 100 -16.89 54.89 -5.01
CA LYS A 100 -15.83 55.89 -4.90
C LYS A 100 -15.52 56.15 -3.42
N GLN A 101 -14.25 56.10 -3.05
CA GLN A 101 -13.69 56.86 -1.92
C GLN A 101 -12.43 57.56 -2.42
N VAL A 102 -12.53 58.85 -2.76
CA VAL A 102 -12.19 60.01 -1.92
C VAL A 102 -10.70 60.04 -1.59
N VAL A 103 -10.04 60.94 -2.34
CA VAL A 103 -8.66 61.37 -2.25
C VAL A 103 -8.62 62.58 -1.32
N ASP A 104 -7.79 62.51 -0.28
CA ASP A 104 -7.08 63.61 0.39
C ASP A 104 -5.94 62.89 1.14
N GLY A 105 -4.66 63.10 0.91
CA GLY A 105 -3.96 64.37 0.76
C GLY A 105 -3.21 64.63 2.06
N ASP A 106 -1.98 64.13 2.21
CA ASP A 106 -0.91 64.99 2.70
C ASP A 106 0.50 64.43 2.55
N THR A 107 1.34 65.33 2.07
CA THR A 107 2.77 65.21 1.76
C THR A 107 3.53 65.88 2.89
N ILE A 108 4.40 65.18 3.62
CA ILE A 108 5.49 65.83 4.38
C ILE A 108 6.80 65.02 4.26
N MET A 109 7.82 65.76 3.81
CA MET A 109 9.24 65.44 3.72
C MET A 109 9.93 65.34 5.10
N ALA A 110 10.90 64.44 5.23
CA ALA A 110 12.19 64.58 5.96
C ALA A 110 12.76 63.16 6.16
N SER A 111 13.85 62.70 5.53
CA SER A 111 15.25 63.15 5.56
C SER A 111 15.84 63.28 6.97
N SER A 112 16.56 62.25 7.42
CA SER A 112 17.84 62.41 8.15
C SER A 112 18.50 61.06 8.45
N ASP A 113 19.63 60.83 7.79
CA ASP A 113 20.77 60.05 8.27
C ASP A 113 21.21 60.50 9.69
N PRO A 114 21.93 59.64 10.43
CA PRO A 114 23.34 59.98 10.62
C PRO A 114 24.31 58.78 10.55
N LYS A 115 25.25 58.92 9.62
CA LYS A 115 26.71 58.83 9.72
C LYS A 115 27.36 58.32 11.04
N LEU A 116 28.18 57.28 10.84
CA LEU A 116 29.47 56.89 11.46
C LEU A 116 29.89 57.54 12.79
N GLU A 117 30.28 56.68 13.74
CA GLU A 117 31.56 56.82 14.44
C GLU A 117 32.16 55.47 14.82
N ALA A 118 33.45 55.32 14.51
CA ALA A 118 34.29 54.19 14.84
C ALA A 118 34.97 54.43 16.18
N ALA A 119 35.04 53.41 17.04
CA ALA A 119 35.98 53.36 18.15
C ALA A 119 36.40 51.91 18.41
N THR A 120 37.64 51.64 18.01
CA THR A 120 38.57 50.66 18.57
C THR A 120 38.58 50.69 20.09
N GLU A 121 38.50 49.52 20.75
CA GLU A 121 39.49 49.02 21.72
C GLU A 121 39.08 47.63 22.26
N ALA A 122 40.05 46.72 22.24
CA ALA A 122 40.03 45.43 22.93
C ALA A 122 40.23 45.63 24.45
N PRO A 123 39.95 44.62 25.29
CA PRO A 123 41.07 43.76 25.67
C PRO A 123 40.76 42.27 25.79
N GLU A 124 41.88 41.56 25.77
CA GLU A 124 42.13 40.13 25.87
C GLU A 124 41.62 39.44 27.15
N ASN A 125 41.64 38.11 27.07
CA ASN A 125 41.74 37.12 28.16
C ASN A 125 40.48 36.74 28.96
N ALA A 126 39.88 35.61 28.56
CA ALA A 126 39.60 34.52 29.49
C ALA A 126 39.49 33.18 28.76
N THR A 127 40.40 32.28 29.13
CA THR A 127 40.75 31.01 28.51
C THR A 127 39.85 29.86 29.04
N GLY A 128 39.06 29.26 28.14
CA GLY A 128 38.60 27.84 28.13
C GLY A 128 37.77 27.26 29.31
N PRO A 129 37.26 26.01 29.19
CA PRO A 129 37.26 25.11 28.03
C PRO A 129 35.86 24.58 27.63
N ILE A 130 35.66 24.34 26.33
CA ILE A 130 34.56 23.54 25.76
C ILE A 130 35.18 22.25 25.21
N LEU A 131 34.63 21.12 25.69
CA LEU A 131 34.45 19.82 25.03
C LEU A 131 35.27 19.55 23.75
N ALA A 132 36.41 18.90 23.93
CA ALA A 132 37.05 18.08 22.91
C ALA A 132 37.85 16.97 23.60
N GLU A 133 37.17 15.89 24.01
CA GLU A 133 37.84 14.67 24.50
C GLU A 133 36.93 13.45 24.30
N ALA A 134 37.05 12.81 23.13
CA ALA A 134 36.79 11.38 22.91
C ALA A 134 37.13 10.99 21.46
N SER A 135 38.41 11.15 21.07
CA SER A 135 39.00 10.49 19.89
C SER A 135 40.52 10.61 19.94
N SER A 136 41.17 9.80 20.79
CA SER A 136 42.47 9.16 20.52
C SER A 136 43.08 8.61 21.82
N LEU A 137 43.04 7.30 21.98
CA LEU A 137 44.02 6.51 22.73
C LEU A 137 44.13 5.17 21.99
N GLU A 138 45.18 5.03 21.17
CA GLU A 138 46.27 4.05 21.35
C GLU A 138 45.73 2.65 21.68
N SER A 139 45.65 1.71 20.73
CA SER A 139 46.77 1.03 20.08
C SER A 139 47.91 0.65 21.05
N GLN A 140 47.62 -0.24 22.00
CA GLN A 140 48.62 -1.14 22.59
C GLN A 140 47.96 -2.45 23.04
N GLY A 141 48.48 -3.55 22.50
CA GLY A 141 48.58 -4.88 23.11
C GLY A 141 47.30 -5.57 23.58
N TRP A 142 46.67 -6.37 22.71
CA TRP A 142 45.94 -7.55 23.16
C TRP A 142 46.73 -8.80 22.82
N GLU A 143 47.40 -9.26 23.88
CA GLU A 143 48.08 -10.52 24.04
C GLU A 143 47.04 -11.66 23.99
N GLN A 144 47.39 -12.70 23.23
CA GLN A 144 46.84 -14.06 23.20
C GLN A 144 45.98 -14.46 24.41
N GLN A 145 44.68 -14.64 24.20
CA GLN A 145 43.86 -15.56 25.00
C GLN A 145 43.01 -16.46 24.11
N SER A 146 43.53 -17.69 23.98
CA SER A 146 42.81 -18.98 23.91
C SER A 146 41.49 -19.01 23.13
N GLY A 147 41.58 -19.52 21.90
CA GLY A 147 40.44 -20.14 21.23
C GLY A 147 39.94 -21.38 21.97
N PRO A 148 38.69 -21.81 21.72
CA PRO A 148 38.13 -23.01 22.32
C PRO A 148 38.92 -24.25 21.88
N SER A 149 39.13 -25.16 22.83
CA SER A 149 39.93 -26.36 22.66
C SER A 149 39.31 -27.32 21.64
N GLU A 150 40.18 -28.10 20.99
CA GLU A 150 39.84 -29.21 20.09
C GLU A 150 38.96 -30.31 20.73
N ALA A 151 38.60 -30.20 22.01
CA ALA A 151 37.72 -31.13 22.72
C ALA A 151 36.21 -30.82 22.52
N GLU A 152 35.81 -29.64 22.04
CA GLU A 152 34.39 -29.31 21.79
C GLU A 152 33.95 -29.49 20.33
N ARG A 153 34.88 -29.75 19.40
CA ARG A 153 34.55 -30.10 18.00
C ARG A 153 34.23 -31.59 17.77
N ALA A 154 34.38 -32.44 18.78
CA ALA A 154 34.18 -33.88 18.66
C ALA A 154 32.78 -34.40 19.09
N VAL A 155 31.86 -33.54 19.56
CA VAL A 155 30.55 -33.98 20.09
C VAL A 155 29.34 -33.55 19.24
N MET A 156 29.53 -32.73 18.20
CA MET A 156 28.42 -32.20 17.40
C MET A 156 28.35 -32.72 15.95
N GLN A 157 29.01 -33.85 15.67
CA GLN A 157 29.04 -34.47 14.34
C GLN A 157 28.71 -35.98 14.35
N GLN A 158 27.80 -36.40 15.23
CA GLN A 158 27.31 -37.78 15.26
C GLN A 158 25.81 -37.85 15.59
N SER A 159 24.99 -37.08 14.88
CA SER A 159 23.52 -37.15 14.97
C SER A 159 22.86 -36.72 13.66
N ALA A 160 23.26 -37.33 12.54
CA ALA A 160 22.56 -37.17 11.28
C ALA A 160 22.86 -38.32 10.30
N GLU A 161 22.85 -39.57 10.75
CA GLU A 161 22.83 -40.71 9.82
C GLU A 161 22.49 -42.00 10.56
N ARG A 162 21.20 -42.32 10.63
CA ARG A 162 20.65 -43.68 10.76
C ARG A 162 19.14 -43.58 10.84
N GLN A 163 18.48 -43.77 9.69
CA GLN A 163 17.21 -44.49 9.55
C GLN A 163 16.75 -44.36 8.09
N ASN A 164 17.02 -45.37 7.26
CA ASN A 164 15.97 -46.02 6.47
C ASN A 164 16.51 -47.17 5.58
N ALA A 165 15.73 -48.27 5.61
CA ALA A 165 15.70 -49.44 4.74
C ALA A 165 16.69 -50.60 5.02
N PRO A 166 16.35 -51.84 4.61
CA PRO A 166 15.21 -52.64 5.07
C PRO A 166 15.66 -54.03 5.56
N GLN A 167 15.00 -54.60 6.57
CA GLN A 167 15.20 -56.01 6.95
C GLN A 167 13.99 -56.86 6.57
N VAL A 168 14.30 -57.92 5.82
CA VAL A 168 13.49 -59.10 5.53
C VAL A 168 13.37 -59.95 6.80
N PRO A 169 12.21 -60.58 7.07
CA PRO A 169 12.18 -61.78 7.89
C PRO A 169 11.61 -62.99 7.14
N VAL A 170 12.23 -64.14 7.38
CA VAL A 170 11.71 -65.50 7.13
C VAL A 170 11.68 -66.23 8.50
N PRO A 171 11.04 -67.40 8.65
CA PRO A 171 9.70 -67.56 9.22
C PRO A 171 9.69 -68.39 10.51
N ALA A 172 8.57 -68.40 11.24
CA ALA A 172 7.95 -69.62 11.81
C ALA A 172 6.73 -69.29 12.69
N ASP A 173 5.66 -70.02 12.38
CA ASP A 173 4.63 -70.61 13.24
C ASP A 173 3.58 -69.74 13.98
N ASP A 174 2.41 -69.76 13.34
CA ASP A 174 1.15 -70.34 13.84
C ASP A 174 0.46 -69.66 15.03
N LYS A 175 -0.61 -68.93 14.70
CA LYS A 175 -1.95 -69.11 15.32
C LYS A 175 -3.02 -68.23 14.68
N THR A 176 -4.01 -68.91 14.11
CA THR A 176 -5.47 -68.64 14.14
C THR A 176 -5.96 -67.22 13.89
N GLY A 177 -6.74 -67.10 12.81
CA GLY A 177 -7.27 -65.84 12.31
C GLY A 177 -8.50 -65.32 13.04
N ASP A 178 -8.65 -64.00 12.94
CA ASP A 178 -9.91 -63.30 13.06
C ASP A 178 -10.09 -62.47 11.78
N ILE A 179 -11.02 -62.91 10.94
CA ILE A 179 -11.38 -62.22 9.70
C ILE A 179 -12.31 -61.06 10.08
N ASP A 180 -11.85 -59.84 9.83
CA ASP A 180 -12.63 -58.62 10.03
C ASP A 180 -13.98 -58.69 9.29
N PRO A 181 -15.12 -58.80 10.01
CA PRO A 181 -16.44 -58.96 9.40
C PRO A 181 -16.93 -57.70 8.66
N LYS A 182 -16.21 -56.57 8.75
CA LYS A 182 -16.53 -55.35 7.99
C LYS A 182 -16.06 -55.42 6.53
N ALA A 183 -14.97 -56.11 6.24
CA ALA A 183 -14.46 -56.23 4.87
C ALA A 183 -15.38 -57.10 3.98
N ALA A 184 -15.89 -58.21 4.53
CA ALA A 184 -16.82 -59.10 3.83
C ALA A 184 -18.18 -58.45 3.55
N LYS A 185 -18.71 -57.65 4.50
CA LYS A 185 -19.98 -56.92 4.29
C LYS A 185 -19.88 -55.82 3.24
N LYS A 186 -18.72 -55.19 3.06
CA LYS A 186 -18.51 -54.17 2.03
C LYS A 186 -18.45 -54.78 0.63
N ALA A 187 -17.75 -55.91 0.48
CA ALA A 187 -17.66 -56.63 -0.79
C ALA A 187 -19.02 -57.20 -1.25
N ALA A 188 -19.83 -57.73 -0.32
CA ALA A 188 -21.17 -58.22 -0.64
C ALA A 188 -22.13 -57.10 -1.10
N LYS A 189 -22.04 -55.91 -0.49
CA LYS A 189 -22.87 -54.75 -0.86
C LYS A 189 -22.51 -54.16 -2.23
N GLU A 190 -21.23 -54.20 -2.61
CA GLU A 190 -20.79 -53.77 -3.95
C GLU A 190 -21.18 -54.77 -5.04
N ALA A 191 -21.13 -56.08 -4.76
CA ALA A 191 -21.58 -57.11 -5.69
C ALA A 191 -23.10 -57.01 -5.95
N GLU A 192 -23.91 -56.80 -4.91
CA GLU A 192 -25.37 -56.63 -5.05
C GLU A 192 -25.75 -55.37 -5.84
N LYS A 193 -24.98 -54.28 -5.68
CA LYS A 193 -25.20 -53.03 -6.41
C LYS A 193 -24.85 -53.14 -7.90
N LYS A 194 -23.81 -53.92 -8.24
CA LYS A 194 -23.47 -54.23 -9.64
C LYS A 194 -24.52 -55.14 -10.29
N ALA A 195 -24.99 -56.18 -9.60
CA ALA A 195 -26.03 -57.07 -10.13
C ALA A 195 -27.36 -56.33 -10.41
N LYS A 196 -27.78 -55.43 -9.50
CA LYS A 196 -28.98 -54.60 -9.71
C LYS A 196 -28.83 -53.59 -10.85
N ALA A 197 -27.62 -53.10 -11.12
CA ALA A 197 -27.35 -52.21 -12.23
C ALA A 197 -27.42 -52.93 -13.59
N GLU A 198 -26.90 -54.15 -13.68
CA GLU A 198 -26.96 -54.98 -14.88
C GLU A 198 -28.38 -55.49 -15.17
N GLU A 199 -29.16 -55.85 -14.15
CA GLU A 199 -30.57 -56.24 -14.34
C GLU A 199 -31.43 -55.07 -14.82
N LYS A 200 -31.18 -53.85 -14.31
CA LYS A 200 -31.87 -52.64 -14.75
C LYS A 200 -31.47 -52.24 -16.18
N ALA A 201 -30.22 -52.51 -16.57
CA ALA A 201 -29.76 -52.34 -17.95
C ALA A 201 -30.39 -53.38 -18.90
N ARG A 202 -30.60 -54.63 -18.45
CA ARG A 202 -31.25 -55.67 -19.24
C ARG A 202 -32.75 -55.38 -19.45
N LYS A 203 -33.47 -55.00 -18.40
CA LYS A 203 -34.90 -54.59 -18.48
C LYS A 203 -35.11 -53.35 -19.36
N LYS A 204 -34.16 -52.41 -19.39
CA LYS A 204 -34.20 -51.24 -20.27
C LYS A 204 -33.94 -51.61 -21.74
N ARG A 205 -33.15 -52.66 -22.01
CA ARG A 205 -32.92 -53.18 -23.38
C ARG A 205 -34.12 -53.98 -23.89
N GLU A 206 -34.85 -54.69 -23.02
CA GLU A 206 -36.08 -55.40 -23.37
C GLU A 206 -37.27 -54.45 -23.61
N ALA A 207 -37.37 -53.33 -22.87
CA ALA A 207 -38.42 -52.33 -23.06
C ALA A 207 -38.30 -51.51 -24.37
N ILE A 208 -37.12 -51.50 -25.02
CA ILE A 208 -36.91 -50.81 -26.31
C ILE A 208 -37.20 -51.73 -27.50
N ALA A 209 -37.31 -53.05 -27.28
CA ALA A 209 -37.60 -54.03 -28.32
C ALA A 209 -39.10 -54.29 -28.55
N MET A 210 -40.00 -53.77 -27.70
CA MET A 210 -41.45 -53.94 -27.84
C MET A 210 -42.17 -52.59 -27.77
N GLY A 211 -42.37 -51.95 -28.93
CA GLY A 211 -43.15 -50.71 -29.01
C GLY A 211 -43.19 -50.15 -30.43
N GLY A 212 -43.99 -50.79 -31.29
CA GLY A 212 -44.30 -50.29 -32.64
C GLY A 212 -45.51 -49.37 -32.65
N GLY A 213 -45.44 -48.33 -33.52
CA GLY A 213 -46.54 -47.53 -34.10
C GLY A 213 -47.34 -46.65 -33.13
N GLU A 214 -47.76 -45.41 -33.41
CA GLU A 214 -47.91 -44.65 -34.64
C GLU A 214 -48.21 -43.17 -34.27
N ARG A 215 -47.79 -42.23 -35.14
CA ARG A 215 -48.34 -40.85 -35.34
C ARG A 215 -48.18 -39.77 -34.25
N VAL A 216 -46.98 -39.19 -34.12
CA VAL A 216 -46.79 -37.74 -33.85
C VAL A 216 -45.46 -37.24 -34.46
N MET A 217 -45.33 -37.20 -35.80
CA MET A 217 -44.05 -36.89 -36.46
C MET A 217 -44.17 -35.76 -37.49
N PRO A 218 -44.18 -34.50 -37.02
CA PRO A 218 -43.30 -33.50 -37.63
C PRO A 218 -42.48 -32.68 -36.60
N LYS A 219 -42.90 -32.64 -35.33
CA LYS A 219 -42.16 -31.93 -34.27
C LYS A 219 -41.05 -32.78 -33.66
N LEU A 220 -41.23 -34.10 -33.58
CA LEU A 220 -40.21 -35.00 -33.06
C LEU A 220 -39.03 -35.16 -34.02
N ILE A 221 -39.22 -35.21 -35.35
CA ILE A 221 -38.11 -35.25 -36.33
C ILE A 221 -37.21 -34.01 -36.22
N LYS A 222 -37.78 -32.81 -36.03
CA LYS A 222 -36.98 -31.60 -35.81
C LYS A 222 -36.17 -31.69 -34.51
N LEU A 223 -36.75 -32.23 -33.44
CA LEU A 223 -36.03 -32.46 -32.19
C LEU A 223 -34.96 -33.56 -32.33
N LEU A 224 -35.26 -34.65 -33.05
CA LEU A 224 -34.36 -35.79 -33.25
C LEU A 224 -33.20 -35.43 -34.18
N VAL A 225 -33.41 -34.59 -35.20
CA VAL A 225 -32.35 -34.04 -36.04
C VAL A 225 -31.47 -33.09 -35.24
N VAL A 226 -32.05 -32.22 -34.40
CA VAL A 226 -31.26 -31.37 -33.49
C VAL A 226 -30.48 -32.21 -32.48
N VAL A 227 -31.07 -33.26 -31.92
CA VAL A 227 -30.40 -34.19 -30.98
C VAL A 227 -29.38 -35.09 -31.70
N LEU A 228 -29.55 -35.45 -32.98
CA LEU A 228 -28.56 -36.19 -33.77
C LEU A 228 -27.40 -35.31 -34.22
N VAL A 229 -27.66 -34.05 -34.58
CA VAL A 229 -26.61 -33.07 -34.91
C VAL A 229 -25.82 -32.70 -33.66
N LEU A 230 -26.50 -32.48 -32.52
CA LEU A 230 -25.84 -32.27 -31.23
C LEU A 230 -25.16 -33.55 -30.72
N GLY A 231 -25.76 -34.73 -30.89
CA GLY A 231 -25.25 -36.00 -30.43
C GLY A 231 -24.05 -36.50 -31.22
N GLY A 232 -24.09 -36.39 -32.56
CA GLY A 232 -22.96 -36.66 -33.45
C GLY A 232 -21.80 -35.69 -33.22
N GLY A 233 -22.12 -34.40 -32.98
CA GLY A 233 -21.15 -33.40 -32.56
C GLY A 233 -20.49 -33.73 -31.22
N VAL A 234 -21.25 -34.21 -30.23
CA VAL A 234 -20.74 -34.63 -28.92
C VAL A 234 -19.86 -35.88 -29.02
N THR A 235 -20.18 -36.87 -29.85
CA THR A 235 -19.32 -38.05 -30.04
C THR A 235 -18.01 -37.71 -30.76
N ALA A 236 -18.05 -36.82 -31.76
CA ALA A 236 -16.85 -36.32 -32.43
C ALA A 236 -15.98 -35.44 -31.50
N TRP A 237 -16.61 -34.73 -30.57
CA TRP A 237 -15.96 -33.96 -29.51
C TRP A 237 -15.27 -34.86 -28.48
N ILE A 238 -15.95 -35.91 -27.99
CA ILE A 238 -15.38 -36.87 -27.03
C ILE A 238 -14.21 -37.67 -27.65
N GLN A 239 -14.26 -37.98 -28.94
CA GLN A 239 -13.18 -38.69 -29.65
C GLN A 239 -11.99 -37.81 -30.05
N GLY A 240 -12.00 -36.51 -29.74
CA GLY A 240 -10.89 -35.60 -30.01
C GLY A 240 -10.66 -35.30 -31.51
N TRP A 241 -11.56 -35.69 -32.41
CA TRP A 241 -11.42 -35.42 -33.85
C TRP A 241 -11.55 -33.93 -34.20
N LEU A 242 -12.22 -33.15 -33.36
CA LEU A 242 -12.39 -31.71 -33.56
C LEU A 242 -11.31 -30.87 -32.89
N ASP A 243 -10.35 -31.48 -32.19
CA ASP A 243 -9.34 -30.75 -31.41
C ASP A 243 -8.48 -29.77 -32.25
N PRO A 244 -8.08 -30.08 -33.50
CA PRO A 244 -7.37 -29.13 -34.37
C PRO A 244 -8.24 -27.95 -34.80
N VAL A 245 -9.54 -28.20 -35.02
CA VAL A 245 -10.51 -27.18 -35.45
C VAL A 245 -10.86 -26.26 -34.28
N ILE A 246 -11.09 -26.83 -33.10
CA ILE A 246 -11.43 -26.12 -31.85
C ILE A 246 -10.25 -25.25 -31.36
N LYS A 247 -9.01 -25.68 -31.59
CA LYS A 247 -7.82 -24.91 -31.23
C LYS A 247 -7.49 -23.79 -32.22
N SER A 248 -8.15 -23.70 -33.38
CA SER A 248 -7.87 -22.63 -34.34
C SER A 248 -8.24 -21.25 -33.76
N PRO A 249 -7.35 -20.24 -33.83
CA PRO A 249 -7.63 -18.90 -33.33
C PRO A 249 -8.87 -18.27 -33.96
N ALA A 250 -9.09 -18.52 -35.25
CA ALA A 250 -10.25 -18.02 -35.98
C ALA A 250 -11.57 -18.62 -35.46
N LEU A 251 -11.63 -19.92 -35.16
CA LEU A 251 -12.82 -20.53 -34.58
C LEU A 251 -13.04 -20.05 -33.14
N LYS A 252 -11.97 -19.86 -32.35
CA LYS A 252 -12.10 -19.27 -31.01
C LYS A 252 -12.71 -17.87 -31.06
N ALA A 253 -12.21 -16.99 -31.95
CA ALA A 253 -12.77 -15.66 -32.15
C ALA A 253 -14.23 -15.72 -32.64
N GLY A 254 -14.55 -16.63 -33.57
CA GLY A 254 -15.91 -16.85 -34.06
C GLY A 254 -16.88 -17.38 -32.99
N LEU A 255 -16.43 -18.35 -32.19
CA LEU A 255 -17.19 -18.91 -31.05
C LEU A 255 -17.39 -17.86 -29.97
N GLN A 256 -16.41 -17.00 -29.72
CA GLN A 256 -16.52 -15.92 -28.75
C GLN A 256 -17.53 -14.87 -29.22
N THR A 257 -17.48 -14.49 -30.50
CA THR A 257 -18.47 -13.58 -31.11
C THR A 257 -19.89 -14.18 -31.06
N ALA A 258 -20.04 -15.45 -31.42
CA ALA A 258 -21.33 -16.15 -31.36
C ALA A 258 -21.83 -16.35 -29.93
N SER A 259 -20.93 -16.63 -28.99
CA SER A 259 -21.20 -16.71 -27.56
C SER A 259 -21.70 -15.37 -27.05
N ASP A 260 -21.01 -14.26 -27.34
CA ASP A 260 -21.40 -12.93 -26.89
C ASP A 260 -22.76 -12.49 -27.46
N PHE A 261 -23.06 -12.85 -28.71
CA PHE A 261 -24.36 -12.60 -29.32
C PHE A 261 -25.50 -13.43 -28.70
N SER A 262 -25.25 -14.73 -28.43
CA SER A 262 -26.25 -15.64 -27.86
C SER A 262 -26.40 -15.52 -26.34
N ARG A 263 -25.40 -14.96 -25.66
CA ARG A 263 -25.33 -14.80 -24.20
C ARG A 263 -26.59 -14.27 -23.53
N PRO A 264 -27.21 -13.15 -23.95
CA PRO A 264 -28.41 -12.64 -23.29
C PRO A 264 -29.59 -13.63 -23.34
N TYR A 265 -29.69 -14.45 -24.40
CA TYR A 265 -30.71 -15.49 -24.52
C TYR A 265 -30.39 -16.71 -23.66
N LEU A 266 -29.11 -17.10 -23.63
CA LEU A 266 -28.63 -18.20 -22.81
C LEU A 266 -28.75 -17.91 -21.31
N VAL A 267 -28.47 -16.67 -20.88
CA VAL A 267 -28.65 -16.24 -19.48
C VAL A 267 -30.12 -16.33 -19.08
N LYS A 268 -31.05 -15.89 -19.95
CA LYS A 268 -32.50 -16.10 -19.71
C LYS A 268 -32.86 -17.58 -19.62
N ALA A 269 -32.25 -18.44 -20.43
CA ALA A 269 -32.48 -19.89 -20.37
C ALA A 269 -31.99 -20.52 -19.05
N VAL A 270 -30.92 -20.00 -18.46
CA VAL A 270 -30.42 -20.44 -17.14
C VAL A 270 -31.44 -20.20 -16.03
N ASP A 271 -32.24 -19.14 -16.11
CA ASP A 271 -33.30 -18.87 -15.13
C ASP A 271 -34.40 -19.95 -15.14
N TYR A 272 -34.67 -20.55 -16.31
CA TYR A 272 -35.65 -21.63 -16.49
C TYR A 272 -35.07 -23.03 -16.20
N VAL A 273 -33.78 -23.24 -16.48
CA VAL A 273 -33.10 -24.53 -16.30
C VAL A 273 -31.81 -24.29 -15.49
N PRO A 274 -31.90 -24.26 -14.15
CA PRO A 274 -30.76 -23.97 -13.28
C PRO A 274 -29.49 -24.82 -13.54
N PRO A 275 -29.59 -26.12 -13.92
CA PRO A 275 -28.40 -26.90 -14.28
C PRO A 275 -27.57 -26.33 -15.44
N LEU A 276 -28.18 -25.56 -16.37
CA LEU A 276 -27.47 -24.93 -17.49
C LEU A 276 -26.50 -23.84 -17.02
N GLY A 277 -26.76 -23.20 -15.87
CA GLY A 277 -25.88 -22.15 -15.32
C GLY A 277 -24.48 -22.65 -14.97
N ARG A 278 -24.30 -23.97 -14.81
CA ARG A 278 -22.96 -24.57 -14.64
C ARG A 278 -22.13 -24.50 -15.91
N VAL A 279 -22.78 -24.64 -17.06
CA VAL A 279 -22.16 -24.68 -18.39
C VAL A 279 -22.07 -23.28 -19.01
N ILE A 280 -23.09 -22.45 -18.76
CA ILE A 280 -23.22 -21.12 -19.36
C ILE A 280 -22.84 -20.09 -18.31
N SER A 281 -21.64 -19.52 -18.43
CA SER A 281 -21.19 -18.47 -17.51
C SER A 281 -21.95 -17.17 -17.77
N PRO A 282 -22.54 -16.53 -16.74
CA PRO A 282 -23.15 -15.21 -16.90
C PRO A 282 -22.11 -14.13 -17.24
N ILE A 283 -20.83 -14.34 -16.90
CA ILE A 283 -19.73 -13.38 -17.08
C ILE A 283 -18.71 -13.84 -18.12
N PRO A 284 -18.13 -12.94 -18.94
CA PRO A 284 -17.16 -13.29 -19.99
C PRO A 284 -15.96 -14.02 -19.39
N SER A 285 -15.35 -14.92 -20.16
CA SER A 285 -14.13 -15.60 -19.75
C SER A 285 -13.01 -14.57 -19.56
N LEU A 286 -12.31 -14.67 -18.43
CA LEU A 286 -11.21 -13.78 -18.07
C LEU A 286 -9.91 -14.58 -18.13
N GLU A 287 -9.11 -14.37 -19.18
CA GLU A 287 -7.84 -15.11 -19.38
C GLU A 287 -6.77 -14.68 -18.37
N ASP A 288 -6.91 -13.50 -17.80
CA ASP A 288 -6.01 -12.90 -16.82
C ASP A 288 -6.45 -13.12 -15.37
N ALA A 289 -7.60 -13.74 -15.12
CA ALA A 289 -8.01 -14.12 -13.77
C ALA A 289 -7.54 -15.55 -13.44
N SER A 290 -7.40 -15.88 -12.14
CA SER A 290 -7.20 -17.27 -11.75
C SER A 290 -8.48 -18.09 -11.96
N GLU A 291 -8.35 -19.39 -12.18
CA GLU A 291 -9.52 -20.27 -12.36
C GLU A 291 -10.42 -20.26 -11.11
N ASP A 292 -9.82 -20.34 -9.93
CA ASP A 292 -10.53 -20.26 -8.64
C ASP A 292 -11.25 -18.91 -8.48
N ASP A 293 -10.57 -17.79 -8.78
CA ASP A 293 -11.18 -16.47 -8.68
C ASP A 293 -12.31 -16.29 -9.72
N TYR A 294 -12.14 -16.85 -10.92
CA TYR A 294 -13.16 -16.79 -11.96
C TYR A 294 -14.42 -17.57 -11.57
N GLU A 295 -14.26 -18.75 -10.95
CA GLU A 295 -15.40 -19.50 -10.42
C GLU A 295 -16.09 -18.75 -9.28
N ASP A 296 -15.35 -18.08 -8.38
CA ASP A 296 -15.95 -17.21 -7.35
C ASP A 296 -16.78 -16.07 -7.96
N LEU A 297 -16.24 -15.39 -8.99
CA LEU A 297 -16.97 -14.35 -9.73
C LEU A 297 -18.24 -14.91 -10.37
N LYS A 298 -18.15 -16.10 -10.97
CA LYS A 298 -19.27 -16.78 -11.62
C LYS A 298 -20.35 -17.17 -10.61
N GLN A 299 -19.97 -17.72 -9.46
CA GLN A 299 -20.93 -18.06 -8.40
C GLN A 299 -21.64 -16.82 -7.87
N ALA A 300 -20.92 -15.72 -7.59
CA ALA A 300 -21.53 -14.48 -7.13
C ALA A 300 -22.55 -13.91 -8.13
N ALA A 301 -22.27 -14.01 -9.43
CA ALA A 301 -23.22 -13.61 -10.46
C ALA A 301 -24.41 -14.58 -10.61
N LEU A 302 -24.25 -15.88 -10.35
CA LEU A 302 -25.31 -16.88 -10.54
C LEU A 302 -26.34 -16.93 -9.38
N VAL A 303 -25.94 -16.52 -8.18
CA VAL A 303 -26.80 -16.58 -6.99
C VAL A 303 -28.02 -15.68 -7.14
N LYS A 304 -29.22 -16.23 -6.95
CA LYS A 304 -30.47 -15.46 -7.01
C LYS A 304 -30.57 -14.47 -5.85
N LEU A 305 -30.84 -13.21 -6.18
CA LEU A 305 -30.90 -12.10 -5.24
C LEU A 305 -31.95 -12.33 -4.14
N GLU A 306 -33.09 -12.95 -4.47
CA GLU A 306 -34.20 -13.16 -3.54
C GLU A 306 -33.88 -14.20 -2.46
N LYS A 307 -32.97 -15.14 -2.76
CA LYS A 307 -32.69 -16.28 -1.88
C LYS A 307 -31.56 -16.00 -0.90
N GLU A 308 -30.48 -15.37 -1.37
CA GLU A 308 -29.27 -15.18 -0.55
C GLU A 308 -28.93 -13.70 -0.32
N GLY A 309 -29.73 -12.79 -0.85
CA GLY A 309 -29.47 -11.36 -0.79
C GLY A 309 -28.35 -10.92 -1.74
N PRO A 310 -27.90 -9.66 -1.61
CA PRO A 310 -26.83 -9.11 -2.41
C PRO A 310 -25.52 -9.88 -2.21
N ARG A 311 -24.93 -10.35 -3.31
CA ARG A 311 -23.64 -11.03 -3.34
C ARG A 311 -22.70 -10.29 -4.28
N ALA A 312 -21.45 -10.21 -3.89
CA ALA A 312 -20.37 -9.80 -4.76
C ALA A 312 -19.16 -10.71 -4.54
N ALA A 313 -18.33 -10.85 -5.56
CA ALA A 313 -17.02 -11.44 -5.48
C ALA A 313 -16.01 -10.53 -6.19
N VAL A 314 -14.75 -10.67 -5.82
CA VAL A 314 -13.64 -9.91 -6.40
C VAL A 314 -12.55 -10.85 -6.87
N ALA A 315 -11.97 -10.54 -8.02
CA ALA A 315 -10.79 -11.20 -8.58
C ALA A 315 -9.75 -10.16 -8.96
N VAL A 316 -8.48 -10.55 -8.91
CA VAL A 316 -7.38 -9.72 -9.39
C VAL A 316 -6.98 -10.13 -10.81
N SER A 317 -6.67 -9.15 -11.66
CA SER A 317 -6.03 -9.40 -12.94
C SER A 317 -4.54 -9.73 -12.77
N ARG A 318 -4.08 -10.76 -13.47
CA ARG A 318 -2.69 -11.20 -13.55
C ARG A 318 -1.95 -10.61 -14.76
N ALA A 319 -2.58 -9.73 -15.52
CA ALA A 319 -1.98 -9.10 -16.69
C ALA A 319 -0.78 -8.22 -16.32
N ASP A 320 -0.91 -7.44 -15.24
CA ASP A 320 0.18 -6.64 -14.67
C ASP A 320 0.18 -6.77 -13.13
N PRO A 321 1.16 -7.49 -12.54
CA PRO A 321 1.23 -7.69 -11.09
C PRO A 321 1.60 -6.41 -10.32
N PHE A 322 2.17 -5.41 -10.98
CA PHE A 322 2.60 -4.15 -10.37
C PHE A 322 1.56 -3.04 -10.51
N ALA A 323 0.65 -3.15 -11.46
CA ALA A 323 -0.48 -2.24 -11.62
C ALA A 323 -1.81 -3.00 -11.83
N PRO A 324 -2.22 -3.83 -10.86
CA PRO A 324 -3.39 -4.68 -11.05
C PRO A 324 -4.66 -3.83 -11.15
N HIS A 325 -5.62 -4.31 -11.93
CA HIS A 325 -7.02 -3.94 -11.78
C HIS A 325 -7.80 -5.12 -11.20
N PHE A 326 -8.96 -4.81 -10.63
CA PHE A 326 -9.83 -5.79 -10.00
C PHE A 326 -11.11 -5.95 -10.81
N TYR A 327 -11.53 -7.20 -10.94
CA TYR A 327 -12.84 -7.55 -11.47
C TYR A 327 -13.80 -7.75 -10.30
N VAL A 328 -14.98 -7.14 -10.39
CA VAL A 328 -16.05 -7.29 -9.38
C VAL A 328 -17.27 -7.87 -10.06
N SER A 329 -17.74 -9.02 -9.58
CA SER A 329 -18.94 -9.67 -10.09
C SER A 329 -20.04 -9.63 -9.04
N THR A 330 -21.30 -9.44 -9.45
CA THR A 330 -22.45 -9.34 -8.54
C THR A 330 -23.73 -9.92 -9.12
N ASN A 331 -24.65 -10.34 -8.26
CA ASN A 331 -26.03 -10.69 -8.64
C ASN A 331 -26.98 -9.48 -8.72
N LEU A 332 -26.50 -8.27 -8.41
CA LEU A 332 -27.27 -7.03 -8.51
C LEU A 332 -27.49 -6.57 -9.97
N PRO A 333 -28.44 -5.66 -10.21
CA PRO A 333 -28.67 -5.06 -11.53
C PRO A 333 -27.40 -4.43 -12.14
N SER A 334 -27.38 -4.31 -13.47
CA SER A 334 -26.29 -3.60 -14.16
C SER A 334 -26.32 -2.11 -13.83
N GLY A 335 -25.15 -1.46 -13.86
CA GLY A 335 -24.96 -0.09 -13.37
C GLY A 335 -24.69 0.00 -11.86
N THR A 336 -24.64 -1.14 -11.16
CA THR A 336 -24.23 -1.17 -9.75
C THR A 336 -22.78 -0.71 -9.61
N SER A 337 -22.55 0.24 -8.71
CA SER A 337 -21.24 0.85 -8.45
C SER A 337 -20.68 0.37 -7.11
N PHE A 338 -19.46 -0.15 -7.11
CA PHE A 338 -18.75 -0.59 -5.92
C PHE A 338 -17.48 0.21 -5.70
N ASP A 339 -17.26 0.59 -4.44
CA ASP A 339 -15.98 1.10 -3.99
C ASP A 339 -15.10 -0.09 -3.57
N VAL A 340 -14.03 -0.32 -4.34
CA VAL A 340 -13.02 -1.35 -4.07
C VAL A 340 -11.89 -0.70 -3.28
N PHE A 341 -11.79 -1.04 -2.00
CA PHE A 341 -10.72 -0.59 -1.12
C PHE A 341 -9.63 -1.66 -1.05
N ILE A 342 -8.41 -1.27 -1.40
CA ILE A 342 -7.22 -2.11 -1.34
C ILE A 342 -6.36 -1.62 -0.18
N GLU A 343 -6.12 -2.47 0.80
CA GLU A 343 -5.32 -2.21 1.99
C GLU A 343 -4.16 -3.21 2.05
N GLY A 344 -2.92 -2.73 2.09
CA GLY A 344 -1.77 -3.58 2.31
C GLY A 344 -1.72 -4.09 3.75
N VAL A 345 -1.52 -5.39 3.93
CA VAL A 345 -1.38 -6.01 5.24
C VAL A 345 -0.07 -5.52 5.87
N PRO A 346 -0.10 -4.90 7.06
CA PRO A 346 1.09 -4.45 7.74
C PRO A 346 2.14 -5.56 7.85
N ASP A 347 3.42 -5.20 7.77
CA ASP A 347 4.56 -6.12 7.90
C ASP A 347 4.68 -7.17 6.78
N THR A 348 3.91 -7.05 5.70
CA THR A 348 4.05 -7.91 4.51
C THR A 348 4.49 -7.14 3.27
N LEU A 349 4.49 -5.81 3.33
CA LEU A 349 4.83 -4.97 2.19
C LEU A 349 6.34 -4.75 2.11
N LEU A 350 6.94 -5.03 0.95
CA LEU A 350 8.33 -4.67 0.69
C LEU A 350 8.48 -3.17 0.52
N ASN A 351 9.48 -2.59 1.17
CA ASN A 351 9.89 -1.18 1.04
C ASN A 351 8.82 -0.14 1.44
N ARG A 352 7.70 -0.56 2.04
CA ARG A 352 6.61 0.31 2.47
C ARG A 352 6.03 -0.22 3.78
N LEU A 353 5.58 0.67 4.65
CA LEU A 353 4.96 0.29 5.94
C LEU A 353 3.44 0.12 5.83
N SER A 354 2.82 0.79 4.86
CA SER A 354 1.38 0.75 4.66
C SER A 354 1.02 1.09 3.22
N PHE A 355 -0.15 0.65 2.79
CA PHE A 355 -0.75 1.02 1.51
C PHE A 355 -2.27 1.03 1.68
N ALA A 356 -2.93 2.07 1.17
CA ALA A 356 -4.37 2.11 1.07
C ALA A 356 -4.77 2.87 -0.21
N ARG A 357 -5.64 2.29 -1.04
CA ARG A 357 -6.21 2.95 -2.21
C ARG A 357 -7.67 2.56 -2.41
N LYS A 358 -8.48 3.52 -2.84
CA LYS A 358 -9.87 3.34 -3.25
C LYS A 358 -9.94 3.36 -4.78
N ALA A 359 -10.72 2.47 -5.37
CA ALA A 359 -11.04 2.49 -6.80
C ALA A 359 -12.51 2.16 -7.03
N LEU A 360 -13.08 2.71 -8.09
CA LEU A 360 -14.48 2.49 -8.44
C LEU A 360 -14.59 1.34 -9.45
N ALA A 361 -15.54 0.43 -9.24
CA ALA A 361 -15.95 -0.57 -10.22
C ALA A 361 -17.44 -0.43 -10.51
N VAL A 362 -17.81 -0.10 -11.75
CA VAL A 362 -19.20 -0.07 -12.21
C VAL A 362 -19.47 -1.34 -13.00
N THR A 363 -20.52 -2.08 -12.64
CA THR A 363 -20.83 -3.35 -13.30
C THR A 363 -21.64 -3.17 -14.56
N ASP A 364 -21.20 -3.79 -15.65
CA ASP A 364 -22.01 -3.99 -16.86
C ASP A 364 -22.24 -5.49 -17.04
N LYS A 365 -23.51 -5.89 -17.23
CA LYS A 365 -23.91 -7.30 -17.34
C LYS A 365 -23.32 -8.17 -16.21
N ARG A 366 -23.41 -7.68 -14.96
CA ARG A 366 -22.94 -8.32 -13.71
C ARG A 366 -21.42 -8.31 -13.48
N LEU A 367 -20.61 -7.80 -14.40
CA LEU A 367 -19.15 -7.71 -14.23
C LEU A 367 -18.68 -6.26 -14.33
N GLY A 368 -17.95 -5.79 -13.33
CA GLY A 368 -17.29 -4.50 -13.32
C GLY A 368 -15.77 -4.66 -13.28
N ARG A 369 -15.06 -3.63 -13.73
CA ARG A 369 -13.60 -3.56 -13.71
C ARG A 369 -13.17 -2.23 -13.09
N THR A 370 -12.19 -2.26 -12.20
CA THR A 370 -11.58 -1.02 -11.66
C THR A 370 -10.58 -0.43 -12.66
N GLU A 371 -10.20 0.83 -12.41
CA GLU A 371 -8.94 1.36 -12.94
C GLU A 371 -7.72 0.57 -12.44
N THR A 372 -6.56 0.80 -13.06
CA THR A 372 -5.30 0.21 -12.60
C THR A 372 -4.83 0.86 -11.30
N ILE A 373 -4.44 0.04 -10.35
CA ILE A 373 -4.03 0.47 -9.01
C ILE A 373 -2.52 0.67 -9.01
N LYS A 374 -2.10 1.91 -8.76
CA LYS A 374 -0.70 2.33 -8.61
C LYS A 374 -0.52 3.18 -7.35
N PHE A 375 0.70 3.56 -7.02
CA PHE A 375 0.92 4.64 -6.06
C PHE A 375 0.62 6.01 -6.70
N PRO A 376 0.40 7.07 -5.90
CA PRO A 376 0.21 8.43 -6.40
C PRO A 376 1.40 8.95 -7.22
N ASP A 377 2.61 8.47 -6.97
CA ASP A 377 3.83 8.77 -7.72
C ASP A 377 3.94 8.00 -9.05
N GLY A 378 2.93 7.19 -9.39
CA GLY A 378 2.90 6.34 -10.58
C GLY A 378 3.68 5.04 -10.45
N GLN A 379 4.37 4.79 -9.33
CA GLN A 379 5.07 3.52 -9.09
C GLN A 379 4.06 2.37 -8.96
N GLY A 380 4.51 1.18 -9.35
CA GLY A 380 3.74 -0.04 -9.13
C GLY A 380 3.58 -0.35 -7.64
N ILE A 381 2.51 -1.05 -7.27
CA ILE A 381 2.24 -1.44 -5.89
C ILE A 381 3.38 -2.31 -5.32
N ALA A 382 3.63 -2.18 -4.02
CA ALA A 382 4.65 -2.95 -3.34
C ALA A 382 4.32 -4.44 -3.38
N ARG A 383 5.35 -5.29 -3.36
CA ARG A 383 5.15 -6.73 -3.22
C ARG A 383 4.73 -7.07 -1.79
N GLY A 384 3.64 -7.82 -1.62
CA GLY A 384 3.13 -8.16 -0.30
C GLY A 384 1.70 -8.70 -0.29
N GLU A 385 1.13 -8.84 0.91
CA GLU A 385 -0.26 -9.26 1.08
C GLU A 385 -1.18 -8.04 1.18
N TYR A 386 -2.38 -8.15 0.61
CA TYR A 386 -3.36 -7.09 0.53
C TYR A 386 -4.75 -7.62 0.87
N ASN A 387 -5.48 -6.91 1.73
CA ASN A 387 -6.91 -7.09 1.91
C ASN A 387 -7.64 -6.22 0.89
N VAL A 388 -8.54 -6.84 0.12
CA VAL A 388 -9.40 -6.13 -0.82
C VAL A 388 -10.84 -6.24 -0.33
N TYR A 389 -11.47 -5.08 -0.11
CA TYR A 389 -12.84 -4.94 0.35
C TYR A 389 -13.69 -4.38 -0.78
N VAL A 390 -14.80 -5.03 -1.07
CA VAL A 390 -15.83 -4.51 -1.98
C VAL A 390 -16.95 -3.93 -1.13
N ILE A 391 -17.15 -2.63 -1.26
CA ILE A 391 -18.07 -1.84 -0.45
C ILE A 391 -19.11 -1.19 -1.37
N GLU A 392 -20.32 -0.99 -0.85
CA GLU A 392 -21.32 -0.15 -1.50
C GLU A 392 -20.79 1.27 -1.77
N SER A 393 -20.86 1.73 -3.02
CA SER A 393 -20.50 3.10 -3.36
C SER A 393 -21.61 4.09 -2.99
N GLU A 394 -21.27 5.35 -2.72
CA GLU A 394 -22.28 6.39 -2.47
C GLU A 394 -23.07 6.74 -3.75
N ALA A 395 -22.43 6.57 -4.91
CA ALA A 395 -22.95 6.84 -6.25
C ALA A 395 -23.86 5.72 -6.81
N GLN A 396 -24.58 5.02 -5.94
CA GLN A 396 -25.43 3.91 -6.36
C GLN A 396 -26.75 4.38 -7.02
N PRO A 397 -27.23 3.68 -8.05
CA PRO A 397 -28.59 3.85 -8.56
C PRO A 397 -29.63 3.62 -7.46
N GLN A 398 -30.73 4.39 -7.49
CA GLN A 398 -31.75 4.34 -6.43
C GLN A 398 -32.38 2.94 -6.26
N GLU A 399 -32.56 2.22 -7.36
CA GLU A 399 -33.05 0.84 -7.36
C GLU A 399 -32.11 -0.10 -6.58
N VAL A 400 -30.80 0.07 -6.75
CA VAL A 400 -29.78 -0.73 -6.08
C VAL A 400 -29.68 -0.36 -4.59
N LYS A 401 -29.79 0.94 -4.26
CA LYS A 401 -29.83 1.41 -2.87
C LYS A 401 -30.97 0.75 -2.08
N ALA A 402 -32.16 0.62 -2.68
CA ALA A 402 -33.29 -0.05 -2.04
C ALA A 402 -33.03 -1.55 -1.78
N LEU A 403 -32.33 -2.24 -2.70
CA LEU A 403 -31.95 -3.63 -2.54
C LEU A 403 -30.87 -3.82 -1.46
N LEU A 404 -29.87 -2.93 -1.43
CA LEU A 404 -28.78 -2.97 -0.45
C LEU A 404 -29.22 -2.53 0.95
N ALA A 405 -30.23 -1.67 1.08
CA ALA A 405 -30.79 -1.28 2.37
C ALA A 405 -31.25 -2.50 3.18
N ASN A 406 -31.84 -3.51 2.51
CA ASN A 406 -32.33 -4.74 3.12
C ASN A 406 -31.26 -5.82 3.32
N ALA A 407 -30.04 -5.61 2.84
CA ALA A 407 -28.95 -6.57 2.99
C ALA A 407 -28.52 -6.68 4.46
N GLN A 408 -28.36 -7.93 4.93
CA GLN A 408 -27.77 -8.19 6.25
C GLN A 408 -26.32 -7.70 6.28
N PRO A 409 -25.89 -7.02 7.35
CA PRO A 409 -24.49 -6.63 7.51
C PRO A 409 -23.60 -7.87 7.55
N SER A 410 -22.50 -7.87 6.82
CA SER A 410 -21.64 -9.04 6.60
C SER A 410 -20.89 -9.55 7.84
N GLY A 411 -21.09 -8.96 9.03
CA GLY A 411 -20.36 -9.29 10.25
C GLY A 411 -18.84 -9.03 10.17
N ILE A 412 -18.34 -8.57 9.01
CA ILE A 412 -16.92 -8.27 8.79
C ILE A 412 -16.61 -6.98 9.54
N ARG A 413 -15.69 -7.08 10.51
CA ARG A 413 -15.16 -5.90 11.21
C ARG A 413 -14.35 -5.06 10.22
N LEU A 414 -14.84 -3.86 9.93
CA LEU A 414 -14.18 -2.87 9.09
C LEU A 414 -12.94 -2.30 9.79
N PRO A 415 -11.81 -2.16 9.08
CA PRO A 415 -10.73 -1.28 9.49
C PRO A 415 -11.22 0.15 9.82
N PRO A 416 -10.60 0.84 10.79
CA PRO A 416 -11.07 2.14 11.29
C PRO A 416 -10.99 3.28 10.26
N HIS A 417 -10.14 3.15 9.23
CA HIS A 417 -9.96 4.15 8.17
C HIS A 417 -11.01 4.02 7.04
N LEU A 418 -11.78 2.94 7.01
CA LEU A 418 -12.88 2.79 6.04
C LEU A 418 -14.09 3.62 6.50
N PRO A 419 -14.92 4.12 5.57
CA PRO A 419 -16.08 4.95 5.91
C PRO A 419 -16.96 4.27 6.95
N LYS A 420 -17.21 4.95 8.08
CA LYS A 420 -18.03 4.41 9.16
C LYS A 420 -19.45 4.15 8.65
N GLY A 421 -19.96 2.93 8.88
CA GLY A 421 -21.30 2.52 8.45
C GLY A 421 -21.38 1.95 7.03
N ALA A 422 -20.28 1.92 6.29
CA ALA A 422 -20.20 1.25 5.00
C ALA A 422 -20.54 -0.24 5.11
N LYS A 423 -21.31 -0.78 4.14
CA LYS A 423 -21.60 -2.22 4.07
C LYS A 423 -20.55 -2.93 3.22
N VAL A 424 -19.73 -3.78 3.83
CA VAL A 424 -18.80 -4.67 3.10
C VAL A 424 -19.60 -5.83 2.51
N ILE A 425 -19.52 -6.02 1.20
CA ILE A 425 -20.24 -7.10 0.51
C ILE A 425 -19.30 -8.29 0.27
N ALA A 426 -18.02 -8.03 -0.01
CA ALA A 426 -17.00 -9.05 -0.17
C ALA A 426 -15.67 -8.61 0.45
N LYS A 427 -14.92 -9.58 0.97
CA LYS A 427 -13.52 -9.40 1.40
C LYS A 427 -12.70 -10.57 0.87
N LYS A 428 -11.56 -10.28 0.25
CA LYS A 428 -10.61 -11.31 -0.17
C LYS A 428 -9.18 -10.82 0.03
N GLN A 429 -8.30 -11.72 0.41
CA GLN A 429 -6.88 -11.42 0.58
C GLN A 429 -6.11 -11.89 -0.66
N PHE A 430 -5.24 -11.05 -1.18
CA PHE A 430 -4.39 -11.33 -2.34
C PHE A 430 -2.92 -11.10 -2.02
N PHE A 431 -2.04 -11.81 -2.72
CA PHE A 431 -0.62 -11.48 -2.77
C PHE A 431 -0.33 -10.75 -4.09
N LEU A 432 0.14 -9.51 -4.02
CA LEU A 432 0.32 -8.64 -5.18
C LEU A 432 1.78 -8.17 -5.33
N GLY A 433 2.13 -7.52 -6.45
CA GLY A 433 3.48 -7.00 -6.71
C GLY A 433 4.52 -8.07 -7.05
N GLY A 434 4.09 -9.28 -7.42
CA GLY A 434 4.96 -10.40 -7.81
C GLY A 434 4.51 -11.74 -7.25
N ARG A 435 5.36 -12.77 -7.36
CA ARG A 435 5.11 -14.11 -6.77
C ARG A 435 5.41 -14.11 -5.27
N LYS A 436 5.04 -15.11 -4.49
CA LYS A 436 5.53 -15.27 -3.10
C LYS A 436 6.68 -16.28 -3.11
N ASP A 437 7.92 -15.81 -3.23
CA ASP A 437 9.12 -16.67 -3.32
C ASP A 437 10.09 -16.44 -2.14
N ILE A 438 11.22 -17.16 -2.16
CA ILE A 438 12.26 -17.08 -1.12
C ILE A 438 12.90 -15.67 -1.10
N THR A 439 13.08 -15.04 -2.27
CA THR A 439 13.64 -13.69 -2.38
C THR A 439 12.74 -12.65 -1.70
N TYR A 440 11.41 -12.78 -1.80
CA TYR A 440 10.48 -11.95 -1.06
C TYR A 440 10.68 -12.05 0.44
N GLN A 441 10.76 -13.27 0.98
CA GLN A 441 10.94 -13.48 2.43
C GLN A 441 12.28 -12.88 2.92
N SER A 442 13.35 -13.06 2.16
CA SER A 442 14.67 -12.48 2.48
C SER A 442 14.63 -10.96 2.50
N ARG A 443 14.06 -10.33 1.45
CA ARG A 443 13.95 -8.86 1.36
C ARG A 443 13.01 -8.29 2.41
N LEU A 444 11.95 -9.01 2.77
CA LEU A 444 11.01 -8.60 3.80
C LEU A 444 11.70 -8.58 5.17
N LYS A 445 12.49 -9.61 5.46
CA LYS A 445 13.31 -9.67 6.68
C LYS A 445 14.31 -8.52 6.74
N GLU A 446 15.06 -8.28 5.68
CA GLU A 446 16.02 -7.17 5.58
C GLU A 446 15.32 -5.81 5.78
N PHE A 447 14.18 -5.62 5.13
CA PHE A 447 13.36 -4.43 5.30
C PHE A 447 12.91 -4.27 6.76
N HIS A 448 12.45 -5.33 7.41
CA HIS A 448 12.05 -5.28 8.83
C HIS A 448 13.22 -4.93 9.75
N GLU A 449 14.40 -5.49 9.50
CA GLU A 449 15.62 -5.16 10.25
C GLU A 449 15.99 -3.68 10.08
N LYS A 450 15.92 -3.15 8.85
CA LYS A 450 16.16 -1.72 8.56
C LYS A 450 15.14 -0.81 9.26
N VAL A 451 13.85 -1.16 9.21
CA VAL A 451 12.78 -0.41 9.90
C VAL A 451 12.97 -0.45 11.41
N LYS A 452 13.32 -1.61 11.98
CA LYS A 452 13.59 -1.75 13.42
C LYS A 452 14.78 -0.91 13.86
N ALA A 453 15.89 -0.96 13.11
CA ALA A 453 17.06 -0.14 13.38
C ALA A 453 16.73 1.36 13.34
N ARG A 454 15.97 1.79 12.33
CA ARG A 454 15.49 3.17 12.21
C ARG A 454 14.61 3.57 13.39
N ALA A 455 13.62 2.75 13.75
CA ALA A 455 12.73 3.03 14.87
C ALA A 455 13.49 3.13 16.20
N LEU A 456 14.50 2.29 16.43
CA LEU A 456 15.35 2.40 17.63
C LEU A 456 16.17 3.69 17.66
N ALA A 457 16.71 4.11 16.50
CA ALA A 457 17.42 5.38 16.38
C ALA A 457 16.49 6.58 16.65
N GLU A 458 15.31 6.60 16.02
CA GLU A 458 14.28 7.64 16.26
C GLU A 458 13.84 7.67 17.73
N MET A 459 13.64 6.52 18.37
CA MET A 459 13.27 6.47 19.79
C MET A 459 14.35 7.08 20.69
N THR A 460 15.63 6.89 20.35
CA THR A 460 16.75 7.50 21.08
C THR A 460 16.76 9.02 20.90
N GLU A 461 16.54 9.49 19.68
CA GLU A 461 16.42 10.92 19.36
C GLU A 461 15.23 11.57 20.11
N LEU A 462 14.05 10.94 20.09
CA LEU A 462 12.85 11.41 20.80
C LEU A 462 13.11 11.59 22.30
N LYS A 463 13.84 10.65 22.92
CA LYS A 463 14.24 10.76 24.34
C LYS A 463 15.16 11.94 24.59
N GLN A 464 16.13 12.18 23.70
CA GLN A 464 17.04 13.32 23.80
C GLN A 464 16.31 14.67 23.69
N PHE A 465 15.39 14.80 22.73
CA PHE A 465 14.56 15.99 22.61
C PHE A 465 13.66 16.19 23.83
N THR A 466 13.02 15.12 24.31
CA THR A 466 12.16 15.17 25.50
C THR A 466 12.93 15.63 26.72
N MET A 467 14.12 15.08 26.96
CA MET A 467 15.01 15.49 28.04
C MET A 467 15.45 16.96 27.89
N THR A 468 15.73 17.41 26.66
CA THR A 468 16.06 18.81 26.39
C THR A 468 14.89 19.74 26.76
N VAL A 469 13.66 19.42 26.34
CA VAL A 469 12.47 20.21 26.67
C VAL A 469 12.19 20.21 28.19
N GLU A 470 12.31 19.07 28.86
CA GLU A 470 12.16 18.93 30.32
C GLU A 470 13.20 19.79 31.07
N ASN A 471 14.45 19.80 30.61
CA ASN A 471 15.52 20.63 31.16
C ASN A 471 15.27 22.13 30.92
N GLN A 472 14.79 22.52 29.74
CA GLN A 472 14.42 23.91 29.44
C GLN A 472 13.30 24.40 30.38
N PHE A 473 12.28 23.58 30.59
CA PHE A 473 11.17 23.87 31.52
C PHE A 473 11.67 24.03 32.96
N THR A 474 12.39 23.04 33.47
CA THR A 474 12.88 23.04 34.85
C THR A 474 13.84 24.20 35.11
N SER A 475 14.73 24.48 34.16
CA SER A 475 15.70 25.57 34.27
C SER A 475 15.01 26.94 34.28
N THR A 476 14.02 27.17 33.42
CA THR A 476 13.33 28.47 33.41
C THR A 476 12.50 28.70 34.66
N VAL A 477 11.80 27.69 35.17
CA VAL A 477 10.98 27.79 36.40
C VAL A 477 11.89 28.05 37.61
N THR A 478 13.00 27.31 37.72
CA THR A 478 13.95 27.46 38.82
C THR A 478 14.66 28.82 38.80
N ALA A 479 15.12 29.26 37.62
CA ALA A 479 15.77 30.56 37.45
C ALA A 479 14.81 31.71 37.77
N PHE A 480 13.57 31.63 37.29
CA PHE A 480 12.53 32.61 37.58
C PHE A 480 12.29 32.74 39.09
N GLY A 481 12.05 31.62 39.79
CA GLY A 481 11.83 31.62 41.24
C GLY A 481 13.02 32.20 42.02
N LYS A 482 14.26 31.88 41.60
CA LYS A 482 15.49 32.41 42.21
C LYS A 482 15.64 33.92 42.00
N PHE A 483 15.42 34.42 40.79
CA PHE A 483 15.64 35.82 40.46
C PHE A 483 14.49 36.71 40.92
N ARG A 484 13.24 36.23 40.90
CA ARG A 484 12.07 36.93 41.45
C ARG A 484 12.27 37.29 42.93
N LYS A 485 12.84 36.38 43.73
CA LYS A 485 13.15 36.61 45.15
C LYS A 485 14.19 37.72 45.40
N ARG A 486 15.01 38.08 44.41
CA ARG A 486 16.05 39.11 44.52
C ARG A 486 15.56 40.52 44.21
N GLY A 487 14.29 40.70 43.82
CA GLY A 487 13.72 42.01 43.50
C GLY A 487 14.47 42.71 42.37
N LYS A 488 14.87 43.98 42.59
CA LYS A 488 15.56 44.82 41.59
C LYS A 488 16.85 44.20 41.05
N GLY A 489 17.58 43.45 41.87
CA GLY A 489 18.81 42.78 41.43
C GLY A 489 18.54 41.59 40.48
N GLY A 490 17.33 41.04 40.46
CA GLY A 490 16.97 39.85 39.68
C GLY A 490 16.94 40.07 38.16
N ALA A 491 16.54 41.26 37.71
CA ALA A 491 16.30 41.54 36.29
C ALA A 491 17.57 41.40 35.44
N GLY A 492 18.72 41.91 35.91
CA GLY A 492 19.99 41.77 35.18
C GLY A 492 20.43 40.31 35.01
N MET A 493 20.26 39.49 36.05
CA MET A 493 20.55 38.05 35.98
C MET A 493 19.57 37.31 35.08
N TRP A 494 18.29 37.70 35.10
CA TRP A 494 17.29 37.14 34.20
C TRP A 494 17.64 37.41 32.74
N ASN A 495 18.06 38.63 32.38
CA ASN A 495 18.46 38.95 31.00
C ASN A 495 19.62 38.07 30.51
N GLY A 496 20.64 37.85 31.36
CA GLY A 496 21.75 36.95 31.03
C GLY A 496 21.32 35.48 30.89
N PHE A 497 20.35 35.03 31.69
CA PHE A 497 19.76 33.70 31.55
C PHE A 497 18.90 33.59 30.27
N ASN A 498 18.00 34.55 30.03
CA ASN A 498 17.12 34.63 28.87
C ASN A 498 17.93 34.57 27.57
N ALA A 499 19.03 35.32 27.45
CA ALA A 499 19.87 35.27 26.24
C ALA A 499 20.39 33.85 25.93
N LYS A 500 20.81 33.09 26.95
CA LYS A 500 21.27 31.71 26.79
C LYS A 500 20.12 30.75 26.50
N TRP A 501 19.01 30.93 27.20
CA TRP A 501 17.79 30.13 27.04
C TRP A 501 17.22 30.28 25.63
N SER A 502 17.03 31.53 25.17
CA SER A 502 16.51 31.84 23.83
C SER A 502 17.40 31.33 22.69
N LYS A 503 18.71 31.19 22.91
CA LYS A 503 19.60 30.56 21.91
C LYS A 503 19.23 29.09 21.70
N LEU A 504 19.12 28.33 22.79
CA LEU A 504 18.76 26.91 22.73
C LEU A 504 17.33 26.71 22.22
N ASP A 505 16.41 27.59 22.59
CA ASP A 505 15.05 27.59 22.07
C ASP A 505 15.01 27.87 20.56
N GLY A 506 15.85 28.79 20.07
CA GLY A 506 16.02 29.03 18.64
C GLY A 506 16.52 27.79 17.88
N GLU A 507 17.47 27.04 18.45
CA GLU A 507 17.97 25.78 17.87
C GLU A 507 16.86 24.70 17.82
N LEU A 508 16.05 24.58 18.89
CA LEU A 508 14.87 23.70 18.90
C LEU A 508 13.83 24.12 17.87
N GLY A 509 13.53 25.42 17.77
CA GLY A 509 12.60 25.97 16.78
C GLY A 509 13.01 25.65 15.35
N GLN A 510 14.30 25.70 15.03
CA GLN A 510 14.82 25.29 13.71
C GLN A 510 14.62 23.81 13.44
N ALA A 511 14.79 22.94 14.45
CA ALA A 511 14.48 21.52 14.30
C ALA A 511 12.97 21.31 14.04
N PHE A 512 12.11 22.01 14.80
CA PHE A 512 10.65 21.89 14.67
C PHE A 512 10.12 22.37 13.32
N GLN A 513 10.78 23.34 12.69
CA GLN A 513 10.43 23.80 11.34
C GLN A 513 10.65 22.73 10.26
N LYS A 514 11.59 21.80 10.47
CA LYS A 514 11.84 20.68 9.54
C LYS A 514 10.76 19.60 9.65
N TRP A 515 9.99 19.59 10.74
CA TRP A 515 8.98 18.59 11.02
C TRP A 515 7.61 19.01 10.48
N ALA A 516 7.49 19.10 9.15
CA ALA A 516 6.20 19.26 8.51
C ALA A 516 5.33 17.99 8.73
N PRO A 517 4.00 18.11 8.89
CA PRO A 517 3.12 16.95 9.12
C PRO A 517 3.27 15.85 8.07
N GLU A 518 3.45 16.25 6.81
CA GLU A 518 3.65 15.36 5.67
C GLU A 518 4.98 14.58 5.78
N THR A 519 6.07 15.27 6.13
CA THR A 519 7.38 14.67 6.36
C THR A 519 7.34 13.71 7.54
N LEU A 520 6.71 14.10 8.65
CA LEU A 520 6.55 13.25 9.84
C LEU A 520 5.76 11.97 9.54
N GLN A 521 4.73 12.05 8.70
CA GLN A 521 3.92 10.90 8.34
C GLN A 521 4.65 9.91 7.40
N ASN A 522 5.42 10.45 6.46
CA ASN A 522 6.04 9.67 5.39
C ASN A 522 7.44 9.15 5.75
N GLU A 523 8.23 9.95 6.44
CA GLU A 523 9.62 9.63 6.74
C GLU A 523 9.75 9.01 8.11
N TYR A 524 9.12 9.57 9.14
CA TYR A 524 9.36 9.14 10.52
C TYR A 524 8.46 7.97 10.92
N PHE A 525 9.06 6.97 11.56
CA PHE A 525 8.32 5.87 12.16
C PHE A 525 7.40 6.39 13.28
N TYR A 526 7.94 7.24 14.15
CA TYR A 526 7.26 7.82 15.31
C TYR A 526 6.80 9.27 15.10
N GLY A 527 6.35 9.64 13.89
CA GLY A 527 5.98 11.02 13.54
C GLY A 527 5.06 11.74 14.54
N ALA A 528 4.08 11.04 15.13
CA ALA A 528 3.18 11.63 16.13
C ALA A 528 3.90 12.14 17.40
N TYR A 529 5.00 11.50 17.81
CA TYR A 529 5.77 11.90 18.98
C TYR A 529 6.58 13.18 18.75
N TYR A 530 7.08 13.39 17.53
CA TYR A 530 7.73 14.64 17.15
C TYR A 530 6.76 15.82 17.21
N GLU A 531 5.50 15.61 16.81
CA GLU A 531 4.45 16.64 16.96
C GLU A 531 4.16 16.92 18.44
N MET A 532 4.10 15.89 19.30
CA MET A 532 3.98 16.08 20.75
C MET A 532 5.18 16.83 21.36
N ILE A 533 6.40 16.56 20.91
CA ILE A 533 7.61 17.31 21.32
C ILE A 533 7.47 18.78 20.94
N LYS A 534 7.03 19.08 19.73
CA LYS A 534 6.81 20.45 19.26
C LYS A 534 5.76 21.18 20.09
N GLN A 535 4.66 20.50 20.44
CA GLN A 535 3.62 21.04 21.33
C GLN A 535 4.17 21.33 22.74
N ALA A 536 4.90 20.38 23.33
CA ALA A 536 5.53 20.54 24.64
C ALA A 536 6.56 21.69 24.63
N GLY A 537 7.43 21.75 23.62
CA GLY A 537 8.42 22.82 23.46
C GLY A 537 7.77 24.20 23.33
N THR A 538 6.67 24.29 22.57
CA THR A 538 5.89 25.54 22.44
C THR A 538 5.28 25.96 23.79
N ALA A 539 4.72 25.02 24.56
CA ALA A 539 4.17 25.32 25.88
C ALA A 539 5.26 25.81 26.85
N VAL A 540 6.43 25.18 26.84
CA VAL A 540 7.59 25.60 27.64
C VAL A 540 8.09 27.00 27.25
N SER A 541 8.07 27.32 25.95
CA SER A 541 8.42 28.65 25.45
C SER A 541 7.48 29.74 25.96
N LYS A 542 6.17 29.47 26.01
CA LYS A 542 5.18 30.38 26.60
C LYS A 542 5.45 30.65 28.09
N VAL A 543 5.85 29.62 28.85
CA VAL A 543 6.24 29.78 30.26
C VAL A 543 7.43 30.75 30.36
N HIS A 544 8.46 30.55 29.53
CA HIS A 544 9.63 31.42 29.53
C HIS A 544 9.30 32.86 29.13
N GLU A 545 8.47 33.04 28.11
CA GLU A 545 8.02 34.36 27.67
C GLU A 545 7.26 35.08 28.79
N MET A 546 6.34 34.38 29.48
CA MET A 546 5.63 34.92 30.64
C MET A 546 6.61 35.36 31.73
N HIS A 547 7.58 34.52 32.10
CA HIS A 547 8.64 34.91 33.03
C HIS A 547 9.40 36.17 32.58
N SER A 548 9.67 36.32 31.28
CA SER A 548 10.32 37.50 30.72
C SER A 548 9.45 38.76 30.79
N GLN A 549 8.13 38.65 30.61
CA GLN A 549 7.20 39.78 30.77
C GLN A 549 7.22 40.33 32.20
N PHE A 550 7.33 39.46 33.21
CA PHE A 550 7.46 39.89 34.61
C PHE A 550 8.66 40.81 34.84
N PHE A 551 9.84 40.45 34.32
CA PHE A 551 11.06 41.25 34.50
C PHE A 551 11.10 42.52 33.64
N ARG A 552 10.27 42.59 32.59
CA ARG A 552 10.04 43.83 31.81
C ARG A 552 9.09 44.81 32.52
N GLY A 553 8.38 44.36 33.55
CA GLY A 553 7.41 45.18 34.28
C GLY A 553 6.16 45.51 33.47
N SER A 554 5.84 44.70 32.46
CA SER A 554 4.73 44.96 31.53
C SER A 554 3.37 44.45 31.99
N THR A 555 3.28 43.77 33.14
CA THR A 555 2.08 43.06 33.60
C THR A 555 1.70 43.41 35.04
N ASP A 556 0.39 43.49 35.31
CA ASP A 556 -0.14 43.59 36.67
C ASP A 556 0.16 42.31 37.45
N LYS A 557 0.64 42.45 38.70
CA LYS A 557 1.15 41.32 39.50
C LYS A 557 0.08 40.25 39.77
N THR A 558 -1.16 40.66 40.02
CA THR A 558 -2.23 39.72 40.35
C THR A 558 -2.65 38.93 39.11
N SER A 559 -2.82 39.62 37.98
CA SER A 559 -3.10 38.94 36.71
C SER A 559 -1.97 38.00 36.27
N PHE A 560 -0.73 38.41 36.50
CA PHE A 560 0.47 37.64 36.15
C PHE A 560 0.55 36.29 36.87
N ASP A 561 0.35 36.23 38.18
CA ASP A 561 0.50 34.98 38.94
C ASP A 561 -0.55 33.93 38.53
N ILE A 562 -1.77 34.38 38.20
CA ILE A 562 -2.83 33.50 37.68
C ILE A 562 -2.46 32.94 36.31
N GLN A 563 -2.06 33.82 35.38
CA GLN A 563 -1.68 33.41 34.03
C GLN A 563 -0.45 32.50 34.05
N LEU A 564 0.54 32.82 34.89
CA LEU A 564 1.74 32.01 35.04
C LEU A 564 1.40 30.60 35.54
N GLY A 565 0.54 30.48 36.56
CA GLY A 565 0.13 29.17 37.07
C GLY A 565 -0.57 28.32 36.00
N GLN A 566 -1.42 28.92 35.19
CA GLN A 566 -2.09 28.23 34.08
C GLN A 566 -1.08 27.75 33.01
N VAL A 567 -0.20 28.63 32.53
CA VAL A 567 0.76 28.31 31.47
C VAL A 567 1.81 27.31 31.95
N GLN A 568 2.24 27.39 33.23
CA GLN A 568 3.13 26.40 33.84
C GLN A 568 2.46 25.02 33.93
N SER A 569 1.20 24.95 34.36
CA SER A 569 0.47 23.68 34.42
C SER A 569 0.26 23.08 33.03
N GLU A 570 -0.05 23.89 32.01
CA GLU A 570 -0.15 23.44 30.62
C GLU A 570 1.17 22.83 30.14
N ALA A 571 2.31 23.50 30.36
CA ALA A 571 3.62 23.01 29.97
C ALA A 571 4.03 21.74 30.71
N GLU A 572 3.82 21.68 32.03
CA GLU A 572 4.12 20.50 32.85
C GLU A 572 3.29 19.29 32.40
N ASN A 573 1.99 19.48 32.14
CA ASN A 573 1.12 18.44 31.62
C ASN A 573 1.58 17.95 30.24
N ALA A 574 1.97 18.85 29.34
CA ALA A 574 2.45 18.49 28.01
C ALA A 574 3.76 17.67 28.06
N VAL A 575 4.74 18.11 28.87
CA VAL A 575 6.02 17.38 29.05
C VAL A 575 5.80 16.02 29.71
N SER A 576 4.96 15.95 30.74
CA SER A 576 4.64 14.70 31.43
C SER A 576 3.90 13.71 30.53
N ALA A 577 2.93 14.18 29.75
CA ALA A 577 2.19 13.37 28.79
C ALA A 577 3.11 12.80 27.70
N LEU A 578 4.01 13.63 27.16
CA LEU A 578 5.03 13.21 26.18
C LEU A 578 5.93 12.11 26.75
N LYS A 579 6.50 12.33 27.94
CA LYS A 579 7.37 11.35 28.62
C LYS A 579 6.66 10.01 28.85
N THR A 580 5.43 10.08 29.37
CA THR A 580 4.59 8.91 29.60
C THR A 580 4.34 8.13 28.30
N ARG A 581 4.02 8.83 27.20
CA ARG A 581 3.80 8.21 25.90
C ARG A 581 5.06 7.54 25.37
N ILE A 582 6.21 8.20 25.43
CA ILE A 582 7.49 7.61 25.00
C ILE A 582 7.83 6.34 25.80
N GLU A 583 7.64 6.37 27.12
CA GLU A 583 7.85 5.19 27.96
C GLU A 583 6.86 4.05 27.64
N GLN A 584 5.61 4.39 27.34
CA GLN A 584 4.61 3.41 26.91
C GLN A 584 4.99 2.78 25.56
N ALA A 585 5.47 3.59 24.61
CA ALA A 585 5.94 3.14 23.30
C ALA A 585 7.10 2.14 23.43
N GLU A 586 8.06 2.45 24.30
CA GLU A 586 9.22 1.61 24.55
C GLU A 586 8.85 0.27 25.22
N LYS A 587 7.89 0.31 26.14
CA LYS A 587 7.41 -0.89 26.86
C LYS A 587 6.40 -1.70 26.02
N ALA A 588 5.88 -1.14 24.94
CA ALA A 588 4.87 -1.82 24.13
C ALA A 588 5.45 -3.08 23.48
N PRO A 589 4.74 -4.23 23.56
CA PRO A 589 5.20 -5.44 22.91
C PRO A 589 5.27 -5.23 21.40
N SER A 590 6.38 -5.65 20.80
CA SER A 590 6.54 -5.68 19.34
C SER A 590 5.40 -6.48 18.69
N MET A 591 5.10 -6.14 17.45
CA MET A 591 4.15 -6.90 16.63
C MET A 591 4.65 -8.34 16.41
N PRO A 592 3.79 -9.30 16.02
CA PRO A 592 4.22 -10.67 15.74
C PRO A 592 5.36 -10.78 14.71
N SER A 593 5.49 -9.77 13.84
CA SER A 593 6.59 -9.60 12.88
C SER A 593 7.94 -9.22 13.51
N GLY A 594 7.96 -8.88 14.80
CA GLY A 594 9.13 -8.33 15.51
C GLY A 594 9.33 -6.83 15.31
N LEU A 595 8.48 -6.15 14.52
CA LEU A 595 8.51 -4.71 14.35
C LEU A 595 7.93 -3.99 15.58
N PRO A 596 8.47 -2.81 15.95
CA PRO A 596 7.83 -1.98 16.97
C PRO A 596 6.41 -1.58 16.53
N ARG A 597 5.51 -1.36 17.48
CA ARG A 597 4.17 -0.86 17.15
C ARG A 597 4.28 0.61 16.76
N ARG A 598 3.81 0.95 15.57
CA ARG A 598 3.48 2.34 15.24
C ARG A 598 2.24 2.68 16.08
N GLU A 599 2.31 3.67 16.95
CA GLU A 599 1.08 4.13 17.59
C GLU A 599 0.11 4.57 16.50
N PHE A 600 -1.08 3.97 16.52
CA PHE A 600 -2.14 4.30 15.56
C PHE A 600 -2.55 5.76 15.78
N GLN A 601 -2.64 6.51 14.68
CA GLN A 601 -3.30 7.82 14.60
C GLN A 601 -4.76 7.74 15.07
#